data_AF-X1PTB6-F1
#
_entry.id   AF-X1PTB6-F1
#
_cell.length_a   1.000
_cell.length_b   1.000
_cell.length_c   1.000
_cell.angle_alpha   90.00
_cell.angle_beta   90.00
_cell.angle_gamma   90.00
#
_symmetry.space_group_name_H-M   'P 1'
#
loop_
_entity.id
_entity.type
_entity.pdbx_description
1 polymer ?
#
loop_
_entity_poly.entity_id
_entity_poly.type
_entity_poly.pdbx_seq_one_letter_code
_entity_poly.pdbx_strand_id
1 'polypeptide(L)'
;MNDFEILKRAYEREHDSRDRRPPQYRSWEYYTLEASRSDIKRLLDEGLITVGLNSPLAITKYRLSDKGRDLVWAFSMEREFAKIPAASVMDALELVVGFDDLKEAIALAVEARRRINFLLEGPPACAKSIMLEGVRSAVPGAYIAFGSRTSAAGLSEALFEHQPSVLLLDEADKMDNEVYSVLLGLMESGEILETKSRKTRGIKLNTMILAACNSSAKMPREFLSRFALHV
;
A
#
# COMPACT_ATOMS: atom_id res chain seq x y z
N MET A 1 -16.52 8.27 12.56
CA MET A 1 -16.00 7.66 11.33
C MET A 1 -16.22 8.68 10.22
N ASN A 2 -15.23 8.90 9.36
CA ASN A 2 -15.35 9.87 8.26
C ASN A 2 -16.24 9.28 7.14
N ASP A 3 -17.00 10.11 6.44
CA ASP A 3 -17.84 9.68 5.31
C ASP A 3 -17.03 8.98 4.22
N PHE A 4 -15.80 9.47 3.98
CA PHE A 4 -14.88 8.80 3.06
C PHE A 4 -14.53 7.36 3.50
N GLU A 5 -14.31 7.11 4.79
CA GLU A 5 -13.99 5.76 5.28
C GLU A 5 -15.18 4.81 5.09
N ILE A 6 -16.40 5.30 5.32
CA ILE A 6 -17.63 4.53 5.12
C ILE A 6 -17.79 4.17 3.65
N LEU A 7 -17.60 5.14 2.75
CA LEU A 7 -17.72 4.92 1.31
C LEU A 7 -16.60 4.02 0.75
N LYS A 8 -15.36 4.14 1.26
CA LYS A 8 -14.25 3.25 0.90
C LYS A 8 -14.57 1.79 1.27
N ARG A 9 -15.04 1.55 2.50
CA ARG A 9 -15.42 0.20 2.95
C ARG A 9 -16.60 -0.36 2.16
N ALA A 10 -17.55 0.49 1.78
CA ALA A 10 -18.65 0.13 0.88
C ALA A 10 -18.11 -0.33 -0.49
N TYR A 11 -17.16 0.43 -1.04
CA TYR A 11 -16.53 0.12 -2.33
C TYR A 11 -15.76 -1.20 -2.29
N GLU A 12 -14.95 -1.43 -1.26
CA GLU A 12 -14.23 -2.70 -1.05
C GLU A 12 -15.18 -3.90 -0.97
N ARG A 13 -16.32 -3.76 -0.29
CA ARG A 13 -17.36 -4.80 -0.22
C ARG A 13 -18.00 -5.09 -1.57
N GLU A 14 -18.27 -4.05 -2.36
CA GLU A 14 -18.81 -4.20 -3.72
C GLU A 14 -17.79 -4.83 -4.67
N HIS A 15 -16.49 -4.74 -4.39
CA HIS A 15 -15.42 -5.31 -5.24
C HIS A 15 -14.78 -6.58 -4.66
N ASP A 16 -15.30 -7.11 -3.55
CA ASP A 16 -14.81 -8.34 -2.93
C ASP A 16 -14.93 -9.52 -3.90
N SER A 17 -13.79 -10.12 -4.27
CA SER A 17 -13.71 -11.23 -5.23
C SER A 17 -14.35 -12.52 -4.70
N ARG A 18 -14.64 -12.60 -3.40
CA ARG A 18 -15.33 -13.74 -2.77
C ARG A 18 -16.82 -13.76 -3.08
N ASP A 19 -17.43 -12.63 -3.43
CA ASP A 19 -18.83 -12.57 -3.86
C ASP A 19 -18.92 -12.87 -5.36
N ARG A 20 -19.46 -14.02 -5.76
CA ARG A 20 -19.56 -14.39 -7.19
C ARG A 20 -20.64 -13.62 -7.96
N ARG A 21 -21.44 -12.80 -7.28
CA ARG A 21 -22.47 -11.99 -7.95
C ARG A 21 -21.83 -10.86 -8.76
N PRO A 22 -22.43 -10.44 -9.89
CA PRO A 22 -21.96 -9.27 -10.60
C PRO A 22 -21.96 -8.02 -9.69
N PRO A 23 -20.98 -7.10 -9.82
CA PRO A 23 -20.85 -5.94 -8.95
C PRO A 23 -22.13 -5.13 -8.80
N GLN A 24 -22.93 -4.98 -9.88
CA GLN A 24 -24.19 -4.24 -9.85
C GLN A 24 -25.28 -4.82 -8.93
N TYR A 25 -25.14 -6.08 -8.50
CA TYR A 25 -26.07 -6.76 -7.59
C TYR A 25 -25.54 -6.94 -6.17
N ARG A 26 -24.33 -6.44 -5.89
CA ARG A 26 -23.74 -6.51 -4.56
C ARG A 26 -24.29 -5.34 -3.74
N SER A 27 -24.81 -5.68 -2.57
CA SER A 27 -25.45 -4.73 -1.66
C SER A 27 -25.10 -5.10 -0.23
N TRP A 28 -24.95 -4.10 0.64
CA TRP A 28 -24.42 -4.25 1.99
C TRP A 28 -25.34 -3.60 3.02
N GLU A 29 -25.21 -4.01 4.27
CA GLU A 29 -26.04 -3.52 5.38
C GLU A 29 -25.23 -2.51 6.21
N TYR A 30 -25.86 -1.46 6.72
CA TYR A 30 -25.11 -0.32 7.28
C TYR A 30 -24.18 -0.67 8.44
N TYR A 31 -24.61 -1.54 9.35
CA TYR A 31 -23.82 -1.94 10.52
C TYR A 31 -22.56 -2.72 10.12
N THR A 32 -22.55 -3.31 8.92
CA THR A 32 -21.39 -4.04 8.41
C THR A 32 -20.25 -3.11 7.98
N LEU A 33 -20.51 -1.80 7.87
CA LEU A 33 -19.51 -0.77 7.59
C LEU A 33 -19.08 -0.01 8.86
N GLU A 34 -19.61 -0.38 10.03
CA GLU A 34 -19.47 0.36 11.30
C GLU A 34 -20.06 1.79 11.22
N ALA A 35 -21.01 2.01 10.30
CA ALA A 35 -21.72 3.28 10.14
C ALA A 35 -22.97 3.35 11.02
N SER A 36 -23.33 4.55 11.48
CA SER A 36 -24.58 4.80 12.20
C SER A 36 -25.76 5.03 11.24
N ARG A 37 -27.00 4.94 11.74
CA ARG A 37 -28.20 5.26 10.93
C ARG A 37 -28.21 6.72 10.45
N SER A 38 -27.64 7.63 11.25
CA SER A 38 -27.48 9.04 10.87
C SER A 38 -26.49 9.22 9.72
N ASP A 39 -25.38 8.47 9.71
CA ASP A 39 -24.40 8.53 8.61
C ASP A 39 -25.04 8.05 7.31
N ILE A 40 -25.77 6.93 7.35
CA ILE A 40 -26.48 6.41 6.17
C ILE A 40 -27.53 7.38 5.65
N LYS A 41 -28.29 8.01 6.55
CA LYS A 41 -29.27 9.03 6.16
C LYS A 41 -28.58 10.19 5.45
N ARG A 42 -27.48 10.71 6.01
CA ARG A 42 -26.67 11.77 5.38
C ARG A 42 -26.17 11.34 3.99
N LEU A 43 -25.56 10.15 3.87
CA LEU A 43 -25.03 9.65 2.60
C LEU A 43 -26.12 9.41 1.55
N LEU A 44 -27.34 9.02 1.96
CA LEU A 44 -28.52 8.93 1.08
C LEU A 44 -28.98 10.31 0.61
N ASP A 45 -29.10 11.26 1.55
CA ASP A 45 -29.55 12.63 1.27
C ASP A 45 -28.57 13.34 0.32
N GLU A 46 -27.27 13.05 0.42
CA GLU A 46 -26.21 13.55 -0.48
C GLU A 46 -26.13 12.81 -1.83
N GLY A 47 -26.89 11.71 -1.97
CA GLY A 47 -26.94 10.88 -3.17
C GLY A 47 -25.68 10.05 -3.42
N LEU A 48 -24.87 9.79 -2.39
CA LEU A 48 -23.64 8.99 -2.48
C LEU A 48 -23.92 7.49 -2.40
N ILE A 49 -25.05 7.11 -1.79
CA ILE A 49 -25.53 5.73 -1.74
C ILE A 49 -26.98 5.65 -2.20
N THR A 50 -27.41 4.47 -2.64
CA THR A 50 -28.80 4.18 -3.02
C THR A 50 -29.29 2.93 -2.31
N VAL A 51 -30.60 2.81 -2.17
CA VAL A 51 -31.22 1.59 -1.64
C VAL A 51 -31.15 0.50 -2.72
N GLY A 52 -30.42 -0.57 -2.44
CA GLY A 52 -30.27 -1.70 -3.36
C GLY A 52 -31.39 -2.72 -3.19
N LEU A 53 -31.72 -3.07 -1.94
CA LEU A 53 -32.80 -4.00 -1.63
C LEU A 53 -33.57 -3.51 -0.40
N ASN A 54 -34.87 -3.32 -0.57
CA ASN A 54 -35.79 -2.99 0.51
C ASN A 54 -36.83 -4.12 0.62
N SER A 55 -36.71 -4.95 1.65
CA SER A 55 -37.68 -6.01 1.94
C SER A 55 -38.27 -5.78 3.32
N PRO A 56 -39.59 -5.87 3.51
CA PRO A 56 -40.23 -5.69 4.82
C PRO A 56 -39.76 -6.69 5.89
N LEU A 57 -39.19 -7.82 5.46
CA LEU A 57 -38.75 -8.93 6.31
C LEU A 57 -37.23 -8.97 6.51
N ALA A 58 -36.47 -8.04 5.90
CA ALA A 58 -35.00 -8.04 5.97
C ALA A 58 -34.44 -6.64 6.25
N ILE A 59 -33.21 -6.59 6.74
CA ILE A 59 -32.50 -5.33 6.93
C ILE A 59 -32.26 -4.70 5.56
N THR A 60 -32.56 -3.41 5.44
CA THR A 60 -32.36 -2.63 4.21
C THR A 60 -30.91 -2.71 3.77
N LYS A 61 -30.70 -3.08 2.50
CA LYS A 61 -29.37 -3.14 1.89
C LYS A 61 -29.16 -1.93 0.99
N TYR A 62 -27.98 -1.37 1.08
CA TYR A 62 -27.53 -0.20 0.34
C TYR A 62 -26.45 -0.60 -0.67
N ARG A 63 -26.20 0.30 -1.61
CA ARG A 63 -25.12 0.22 -2.59
C ARG A 63 -24.62 1.63 -2.90
N LEU A 64 -23.38 1.76 -3.37
CA LEU A 64 -22.87 3.03 -3.87
C LEU A 64 -23.65 3.47 -5.11
N SER A 65 -23.96 4.77 -5.16
CA SER A 65 -24.39 5.41 -6.40
C SER A 65 -23.19 5.60 -7.33
N ASP A 66 -23.43 6.00 -8.59
CA ASP A 66 -22.34 6.40 -9.49
C ASP A 66 -21.54 7.57 -8.89
N LYS A 67 -22.23 8.58 -8.34
CA LYS A 67 -21.61 9.70 -7.63
C LYS A 67 -20.75 9.25 -6.44
N GLY A 68 -21.22 8.28 -5.66
CA GLY A 68 -20.45 7.72 -4.54
C GLY A 68 -19.24 6.93 -5.00
N ARG A 69 -19.37 6.14 -6.08
CA ARG A 69 -18.24 5.45 -6.72
C ARG A 69 -17.23 6.44 -7.26
N ASP A 70 -17.67 7.47 -7.96
CA ASP A 70 -16.81 8.52 -8.52
C ASP A 70 -16.09 9.30 -7.42
N LEU A 71 -16.75 9.55 -6.28
CA LEU A 71 -16.14 10.21 -5.14
C LEU A 71 -15.09 9.33 -4.47
N VAL A 72 -15.39 8.04 -4.25
CA VAL A 72 -14.38 7.09 -3.75
C VAL A 72 -13.22 6.98 -4.73
N TRP A 73 -13.51 6.93 -6.03
CA TRP A 73 -12.51 6.90 -7.09
C TRP A 73 -11.65 8.17 -7.09
N ALA A 74 -12.27 9.35 -7.03
CA ALA A 74 -11.58 10.64 -7.01
C ALA A 74 -10.71 10.83 -5.76
N PHE A 75 -11.18 10.44 -4.56
CA PHE A 75 -10.38 10.53 -3.33
C PHE A 75 -9.31 9.44 -3.25
N SER A 76 -9.59 8.23 -3.76
CA SER A 76 -8.57 7.19 -3.92
C SER A 76 -7.50 7.66 -4.90
N MET A 77 -7.91 8.31 -5.99
CA MET A 77 -7.03 9.00 -6.92
C MET A 77 -6.28 10.14 -6.22
N GLU A 78 -6.88 11.07 -5.48
CA GLU A 78 -6.14 12.16 -4.83
C GLU A 78 -5.04 11.66 -3.87
N ARG A 79 -5.28 10.58 -3.12
CA ARG A 79 -4.22 9.88 -2.36
C ARG A 79 -3.18 9.24 -3.28
N GLU A 80 -3.62 8.69 -4.41
CA GLU A 80 -2.75 8.23 -5.49
C GLU A 80 -2.05 9.35 -6.31
N PHE A 81 -2.42 10.63 -6.16
CA PHE A 81 -2.01 11.72 -7.07
C PHE A 81 -1.37 12.94 -6.40
N ALA A 82 -1.07 12.93 -5.10
CA ALA A 82 -0.02 13.80 -4.57
C ALA A 82 1.33 13.36 -5.17
N LYS A 83 1.56 13.68 -6.46
CA LYS A 83 2.79 13.37 -7.18
C LYS A 83 3.92 14.08 -6.45
N ILE A 84 4.87 13.31 -5.97
CA ILE A 84 6.09 13.83 -5.40
C ILE A 84 6.99 14.12 -6.61
N PRO A 85 7.30 15.40 -6.89
CA PRO A 85 8.17 15.73 -8.02
C PRO A 85 9.52 15.05 -7.84
N ALA A 86 10.11 14.56 -8.94
CA ALA A 86 11.45 13.96 -8.89
C ALA A 86 12.48 14.92 -8.26
N ALA A 87 12.34 16.22 -8.54
CA ALA A 87 13.18 17.28 -7.95
C ALA A 87 13.16 17.25 -6.41
N SER A 88 12.01 17.05 -5.77
CA SER A 88 11.92 17.01 -4.29
C SER A 88 12.66 15.81 -3.70
N VAL A 89 12.68 14.68 -4.40
CA VAL A 89 13.46 13.50 -4.00
C VAL A 89 14.95 13.76 -4.20
N MET A 90 15.34 14.41 -5.30
CA MET A 90 16.72 14.77 -5.58
C MET A 90 17.28 15.75 -4.54
N ASP A 91 16.51 16.77 -4.16
CA ASP A 91 16.87 17.74 -3.12
C ASP A 91 17.10 17.03 -1.77
N ALA A 92 16.23 16.07 -1.42
CA ALA A 92 16.39 15.29 -0.19
C ALA A 92 17.61 14.35 -0.20
N LEU A 93 18.16 14.06 -1.38
CA LEU A 93 19.34 13.22 -1.59
C LEU A 93 20.63 14.03 -1.82
N GLU A 94 20.58 15.36 -1.73
CA GLU A 94 21.72 16.25 -1.96
C GLU A 94 22.91 15.93 -1.04
N LEU A 95 22.65 15.50 0.20
CA LEU A 95 23.67 15.12 1.18
C LEU A 95 24.45 13.85 0.81
N VAL A 96 23.90 13.00 -0.07
CA VAL A 96 24.59 11.80 -0.54
C VAL A 96 25.49 12.18 -1.71
N VAL A 97 26.80 12.02 -1.57
CA VAL A 97 27.74 12.35 -2.65
C VAL A 97 27.82 11.20 -3.67
N GLY A 98 27.74 11.53 -4.96
CA GLY A 98 27.80 10.56 -6.07
C GLY A 98 26.50 9.78 -6.27
N PHE A 99 26.55 8.69 -7.05
CA PHE A 99 25.38 7.86 -7.40
C PHE A 99 24.27 8.62 -8.14
N ASP A 100 24.62 9.61 -8.95
CA ASP A 100 23.63 10.53 -9.54
C ASP A 100 22.63 9.80 -10.45
N ASP A 101 23.10 8.85 -11.27
CA ASP A 101 22.24 8.00 -12.10
C ASP A 101 21.23 7.19 -11.26
N LEU A 102 21.66 6.68 -10.10
CA LEU A 102 20.80 5.91 -9.20
C LEU A 102 19.78 6.81 -8.49
N LYS A 103 20.21 8.00 -8.02
CA LYS A 103 19.30 8.98 -7.41
C LYS A 103 18.23 9.41 -8.40
N GLU A 104 18.62 9.69 -9.64
CA GLU A 104 17.69 10.06 -10.71
C GLU A 104 16.72 8.92 -11.00
N ALA A 105 17.20 7.67 -11.09
CA ALA A 105 16.34 6.50 -11.28
C ALA A 105 15.32 6.33 -10.14
N ILE A 106 15.73 6.51 -8.88
CA ILE A 106 14.84 6.46 -7.72
C ILE A 106 13.82 7.61 -7.79
N ALA A 107 14.27 8.84 -8.04
CA ALA A 107 13.42 10.03 -8.10
C ALA A 107 12.35 9.91 -9.20
N LEU A 108 12.73 9.48 -10.40
CA LEU A 108 11.81 9.23 -11.51
C LEU A 108 10.83 8.10 -11.21
N ALA A 109 11.29 7.03 -10.55
CA ALA A 109 10.42 5.92 -10.21
C ALA A 109 9.39 6.30 -9.14
N VAL A 110 9.78 7.12 -8.16
CA VAL A 110 8.89 7.69 -7.13
C VAL A 110 7.85 8.60 -7.76
N GLU A 111 8.26 9.52 -8.63
CA GLU A 111 7.37 10.43 -9.35
C GLU A 111 6.37 9.66 -10.25
N ALA A 112 6.86 8.64 -10.96
CA ALA A 112 6.05 7.81 -11.83
C ALA A 112 5.18 6.78 -11.08
N ARG A 113 5.33 6.65 -9.75
CA ARG A 113 4.66 5.67 -8.88
C ARG A 113 4.66 4.25 -9.45
N ARG A 114 5.79 3.85 -10.04
CA ARG A 114 5.97 2.50 -10.60
C ARG A 114 6.49 1.57 -9.52
N ARG A 115 6.03 0.30 -9.53
CA ARG A 115 6.57 -0.78 -8.68
C ARG A 115 7.90 -1.30 -9.22
N ILE A 116 8.88 -0.40 -9.32
CA ILE A 116 10.25 -0.72 -9.67
C ILE A 116 11.00 -0.85 -8.36
N ASN A 117 11.56 -2.04 -8.10
CA ASN A 117 12.28 -2.29 -6.85
C ASN A 117 13.78 -2.09 -7.06
N PHE A 118 14.43 -1.49 -6.06
CA PHE A 118 15.85 -1.18 -6.05
C PHE A 118 16.55 -1.85 -4.87
N LEU A 119 17.71 -2.45 -5.11
CA LEU A 119 18.57 -3.01 -4.06
C LEU A 119 19.94 -2.33 -4.10
N LEU A 120 20.31 -1.71 -2.98
CA LEU A 120 21.60 -1.08 -2.74
C LEU A 120 22.47 -2.05 -1.94
N GLU A 121 23.45 -2.67 -2.60
CA GLU A 121 24.46 -3.53 -1.98
C GLU A 121 25.77 -2.74 -1.80
N GLY A 122 26.44 -2.96 -0.68
CA GLY A 122 27.78 -2.40 -0.48
C GLY A 122 28.25 -2.52 0.96
N PRO A 123 29.52 -2.23 1.25
CA PRO A 123 30.01 -2.31 2.61
C PRO A 123 29.33 -1.28 3.55
N PRO A 124 29.47 -1.45 4.88
CA PRO A 124 29.03 -0.45 5.85
C PRO A 124 29.62 0.93 5.54
N ALA A 125 28.93 2.00 5.94
CA ALA A 125 29.31 3.40 5.75
C ALA A 125 29.26 3.94 4.30
N CYS A 126 28.67 3.22 3.33
CA CYS A 126 28.45 3.71 1.96
C CYS A 126 27.17 4.57 1.78
N ALA A 127 26.79 5.37 2.78
CA ALA A 127 25.60 6.25 2.75
C ALA A 127 24.23 5.60 2.45
N LYS A 128 24.13 4.27 2.35
CA LYS A 128 22.87 3.56 2.01
C LYS A 128 21.71 3.93 2.93
N SER A 129 21.90 3.88 4.25
CA SER A 129 20.87 4.26 5.22
C SER A 129 20.49 5.75 5.13
N ILE A 130 21.46 6.62 4.80
CA ILE A 130 21.20 8.06 4.57
C ILE A 130 20.35 8.25 3.31
N MET A 131 20.61 7.47 2.25
CA MET A 131 19.82 7.49 1.03
C MET A 131 18.37 7.04 1.29
N LEU A 132 18.18 5.97 2.07
CA LEU A 132 16.82 5.54 2.48
C LEU A 132 16.10 6.65 3.27
N GLU A 133 16.78 7.27 4.24
CA GLU A 133 16.18 8.34 5.05
C GLU A 133 15.88 9.61 4.23
N GLY A 134 16.72 9.94 3.25
CA GLY A 134 16.45 11.01 2.29
C GLY A 134 15.15 10.77 1.52
N VAL A 135 14.98 9.57 0.96
CA VAL A 135 13.72 9.19 0.28
C VAL A 135 12.54 9.22 1.26
N ARG A 136 12.71 8.70 2.47
CA ARG A 136 11.67 8.74 3.51
C ARG A 136 11.20 10.17 3.80
N SER A 137 12.13 11.12 3.88
CA SER A 137 11.83 12.52 4.15
C SER A 137 11.07 13.20 3.01
N ALA A 138 11.35 12.80 1.75
CA ALA A 138 10.71 13.34 0.57
C ALA A 138 9.33 12.73 0.27
N VAL A 139 9.07 11.50 0.75
CA VAL A 139 7.86 10.73 0.41
C VAL A 139 6.93 10.63 1.62
N PRO A 140 5.85 11.44 1.67
CA PRO A 140 4.82 11.28 2.69
C PRO A 140 4.20 9.88 2.63
N GLY A 141 4.21 9.17 3.76
CA GLY A 141 3.69 7.81 3.85
C GLY A 141 4.66 6.71 3.42
N ALA A 142 5.94 7.03 3.18
CA ALA A 142 6.98 6.00 3.14
C ALA A 142 7.11 5.32 4.51
N TYR A 143 7.31 4.00 4.50
CA TYR A 143 7.51 3.21 5.72
C TYR A 143 8.91 2.58 5.70
N ILE A 144 9.63 2.66 6.82
CA ILE A 144 10.96 2.05 6.96
C ILE A 144 10.91 0.85 7.91
N ALA A 145 11.48 -0.26 7.45
CA ALA A 145 11.64 -1.49 8.21
C ALA A 145 13.14 -1.81 8.35
N PHE A 146 13.56 -2.12 9.57
CA PHE A 146 14.93 -2.52 9.88
C PHE A 146 15.01 -4.03 9.97
N GLY A 147 15.93 -4.65 9.24
CA GLY A 147 15.97 -6.11 9.08
C GLY A 147 16.10 -6.87 10.39
N SER A 148 16.94 -6.39 11.29
CA SER A 148 17.15 -6.97 12.63
C SER A 148 15.97 -6.79 13.61
N ARG A 149 14.98 -5.96 13.28
CA ARG A 149 13.86 -5.59 14.16
C ARG A 149 12.48 -5.88 13.58
N THR A 150 12.41 -6.47 12.39
CA THR A 150 11.16 -6.66 11.67
C THR A 150 10.87 -8.13 11.49
N SER A 151 9.76 -8.61 12.09
CA SER A 151 9.23 -9.96 11.86
C SER A 151 8.22 -9.96 10.71
N ALA A 152 7.91 -11.13 10.16
CA ALA A 152 6.95 -11.27 9.07
C ALA A 152 5.54 -10.76 9.46
N ALA A 153 5.13 -11.06 10.69
CA ALA A 153 3.85 -10.58 11.25
C ALA A 153 3.86 -9.06 11.46
N GLY A 154 4.96 -8.50 11.99
CA GLY A 154 5.10 -7.06 12.18
C GLY A 154 5.11 -6.29 10.86
N LEU A 155 5.82 -6.80 9.85
CA LEU A 155 5.80 -6.22 8.51
C LEU A 155 4.40 -6.28 7.88
N SER A 156 3.72 -7.42 7.99
CA SER A 156 2.37 -7.58 7.44
C SER A 156 1.40 -6.57 8.06
N GLU A 157 1.41 -6.44 9.38
CA GLU A 157 0.56 -5.46 10.08
C GLU A 157 0.87 -4.03 9.65
N ALA A 158 2.15 -3.66 9.57
CA ALA A 158 2.58 -2.34 9.11
C ALA A 158 2.13 -2.05 7.67
N LEU A 159 2.15 -3.04 6.78
CA LEU A 159 1.65 -2.90 5.40
C LEU A 159 0.13 -2.74 5.35
N PHE A 160 -0.62 -3.42 6.22
CA PHE A 160 -2.09 -3.24 6.31
C PHE A 160 -2.48 -1.87 6.87
N GLU A 161 -1.74 -1.40 7.89
CA GLU A 161 -2.03 -0.15 8.59
C GLU A 161 -1.59 1.07 7.78
N HIS A 162 -0.33 1.10 7.34
CA HIS A 162 0.26 2.29 6.70
C HIS A 162 0.06 2.33 5.18
N GLN A 163 -0.11 1.17 4.53
CA GLN A 163 -0.30 1.06 3.08
C GLN A 163 0.68 1.93 2.27
N PRO A 164 2.00 1.81 2.52
CA PRO A 164 2.98 2.76 2.02
C PRO A 164 3.11 2.70 0.49
N SER A 165 3.30 3.86 -0.14
CA SER A 165 3.68 3.92 -1.57
C SER A 165 5.13 3.50 -1.80
N VAL A 166 5.99 3.72 -0.80
CA VAL A 166 7.41 3.31 -0.79
C VAL A 166 7.71 2.59 0.52
N LEU A 167 8.18 1.35 0.40
CA LEU A 167 8.70 0.54 1.50
C LEU A 167 10.22 0.57 1.46
N LEU A 168 10.83 1.07 2.54
CA LEU A 168 12.26 1.16 2.72
C LEU A 168 12.73 0.01 3.61
N LEU A 169 13.71 -0.77 3.15
CA LEU A 169 14.25 -1.90 3.91
C LEU A 169 15.72 -1.61 4.22
N ASP A 170 16.05 -1.29 5.48
CA ASP A 170 17.44 -1.17 5.90
C ASP A 170 17.93 -2.49 6.51
N GLU A 171 19.22 -2.79 6.35
CA GLU A 171 19.82 -4.07 6.73
C GLU A 171 19.02 -5.29 6.22
N ALA A 172 18.59 -5.27 4.96
CA ALA A 172 17.76 -6.34 4.41
C ALA A 172 18.42 -7.72 4.52
N ASP A 173 19.76 -7.81 4.47
CA ASP A 173 20.52 -9.05 4.68
C ASP A 173 20.39 -9.65 6.09
N LYS A 174 19.82 -8.91 7.05
CA LYS A 174 19.57 -9.36 8.43
C LYS A 174 18.14 -9.83 8.67
N MET A 175 17.27 -9.78 7.65
CA MET A 175 15.88 -10.24 7.76
C MET A 175 15.78 -11.76 7.83
N ASP A 176 14.82 -12.23 8.61
CA ASP A 176 14.45 -13.64 8.65
C ASP A 176 13.79 -14.11 7.36
N ASN A 177 13.93 -15.40 7.03
CA ASN A 177 13.37 -15.98 5.80
C ASN A 177 11.86 -15.83 5.65
N GLU A 178 11.13 -15.80 6.76
CA GLU A 178 9.68 -15.59 6.77
C GLU A 178 9.31 -14.19 6.23
N VAL A 179 10.16 -13.18 6.47
CA VAL A 179 9.95 -11.81 5.98
C VAL A 179 10.03 -11.77 4.45
N TYR A 180 11.00 -12.47 3.85
CA TYR A 180 11.10 -12.54 2.39
C TYR A 180 9.85 -13.13 1.75
N SER A 181 9.17 -14.07 2.40
CA SER A 181 7.90 -14.63 1.87
C SER A 181 6.82 -13.57 1.72
N VAL A 182 6.72 -12.64 2.69
CA VAL A 182 5.78 -11.50 2.64
C VAL A 182 6.18 -10.53 1.53
N LEU A 183 7.48 -10.19 1.46
CA LEU A 183 8.02 -9.28 0.45
C LEU A 183 7.84 -9.81 -0.97
N LEU A 184 8.02 -11.12 -1.19
CA LEU A 184 7.84 -11.74 -2.50
C LEU A 184 6.42 -11.56 -3.04
N GLY A 185 5.39 -11.75 -2.19
CA GLY A 185 4.00 -11.48 -2.56
C GLY A 185 3.76 -10.02 -2.93
N LEU A 186 4.32 -9.10 -2.13
CA LEU A 186 4.27 -7.66 -2.40
C LEU A 186 4.94 -7.30 -3.74
N MET A 187 6.11 -7.86 -4.03
CA MET A 187 6.87 -7.57 -5.24
C MET A 187 6.24 -8.17 -6.50
N GLU A 188 5.53 -9.30 -6.39
CA GLU A 188 4.93 -9.99 -7.52
C GLU A 188 3.61 -9.36 -7.96
N SER A 189 2.63 -9.43 -7.07
CA SER A 189 1.24 -9.06 -7.35
C SER A 189 0.87 -7.75 -6.67
N GLY A 190 1.65 -7.33 -5.67
CA GLY A 190 1.26 -6.28 -4.72
C GLY A 190 0.33 -6.80 -3.63
N GLU A 191 0.06 -8.10 -3.57
CA GLU A 191 -0.95 -8.65 -2.68
C GLU A 191 -0.31 -9.15 -1.38
N ILE A 192 -0.84 -8.66 -0.27
CA ILE A 192 -0.54 -9.18 1.06
C ILE A 192 -1.78 -9.92 1.54
N LEU A 193 -1.60 -11.21 1.84
CA LEU A 193 -2.64 -12.08 2.36
C LEU A 193 -2.22 -12.54 3.75
N GLU A 194 -3.01 -12.20 4.76
CA GLU A 194 -2.82 -12.72 6.11
C GLU A 194 -4.02 -13.58 6.50
N THR A 195 -3.73 -14.81 6.93
CA THR A 195 -4.73 -15.73 7.47
C THR A 195 -4.47 -15.92 8.96
N LYS A 196 -5.12 -15.11 9.80
CA LYS A 196 -5.19 -15.34 11.25
C LYS A 196 -6.44 -16.16 11.57
N SER A 197 -6.39 -16.98 12.63
CA SER A 197 -7.44 -17.95 12.98
C SER A 197 -8.85 -17.38 12.83
N ARG A 198 -9.60 -17.91 11.84
CA ARG A 198 -10.99 -17.56 11.43
C ARG A 198 -11.20 -16.31 10.55
N LYS A 199 -10.17 -15.52 10.18
CA LYS A 199 -10.32 -14.38 9.25
C LYS A 199 -9.14 -14.27 8.28
N THR A 200 -9.46 -14.31 6.98
CA THR A 200 -8.54 -13.95 5.90
C THR A 200 -8.70 -12.47 5.57
N ARG A 201 -7.61 -11.71 5.67
CA ARG A 201 -7.51 -10.31 5.22
C ARG A 201 -6.56 -10.25 4.05
N GLY A 202 -6.97 -9.54 3.00
CA GLY A 202 -6.18 -9.36 1.79
C GLY A 202 -6.23 -7.91 1.36
N ILE A 203 -5.08 -7.36 1.01
CA ILE A 203 -4.96 -6.03 0.42
C ILE A 203 -4.03 -6.08 -0.78
N LYS A 204 -4.31 -5.24 -1.77
CA LYS A 204 -3.43 -5.01 -2.91
C LYS A 204 -2.82 -3.63 -2.80
N LEU A 205 -1.50 -3.56 -2.81
CA LEU A 205 -0.72 -2.36 -2.65
C LEU A 205 0.08 -2.05 -3.91
N ASN A 206 0.15 -0.77 -4.25
CA ASN A 206 1.03 -0.26 -5.29
C ASN A 206 2.33 0.27 -4.66
N THR A 207 3.05 -0.62 -3.97
CA THR A 207 4.24 -0.26 -3.19
C THR A 207 5.52 -0.50 -4.01
N MET A 208 6.37 0.51 -4.09
CA MET A 208 7.77 0.39 -4.51
C MET A 208 8.63 -0.08 -3.33
N ILE A 209 9.62 -0.93 -3.57
CA ILE A 209 10.59 -1.32 -2.55
C ILE A 209 11.97 -0.74 -2.87
N LEU A 210 12.56 -0.04 -1.90
CA LEU A 210 13.95 0.38 -1.93
C LEU A 210 14.67 -0.25 -0.73
N ALA A 211 15.57 -1.19 -1.01
CA ALA A 211 16.26 -1.98 0.00
C ALA A 211 17.75 -1.64 0.04
N ALA A 212 18.35 -1.68 1.23
CA ALA A 212 19.78 -1.58 1.45
C ALA A 212 20.27 -2.83 2.19
N CYS A 213 21.38 -3.41 1.73
CA CYS A 213 22.02 -4.53 2.40
C CYS A 213 23.53 -4.40 2.38
N ASN A 214 24.19 -5.09 3.31
CA ASN A 214 25.65 -5.17 3.30
C ASN A 214 26.18 -6.24 2.36
N SER A 215 25.43 -7.33 2.20
CA SER A 215 25.73 -8.37 1.24
C SER A 215 24.49 -9.15 0.83
N SER A 216 24.32 -9.38 -0.48
CA SER A 216 23.24 -10.17 -1.05
C SER A 216 23.47 -11.69 -0.97
N ALA A 217 24.67 -12.12 -0.57
CA ALA A 217 25.10 -13.52 -0.67
C ALA A 217 24.23 -14.54 0.08
N LYS A 218 23.55 -14.11 1.16
CA LYS A 218 22.67 -14.96 1.98
C LYS A 218 21.19 -14.78 1.65
N MET A 219 20.86 -13.90 0.72
CA MET A 219 19.48 -13.57 0.37
C MET A 219 18.93 -14.59 -0.65
N PRO A 220 17.63 -14.94 -0.59
CA PRO A 220 17.03 -15.86 -1.55
C PRO A 220 17.13 -15.34 -3.00
N ARG A 221 17.41 -16.23 -3.96
CA ARG A 221 17.56 -15.84 -5.37
C ARG A 221 16.25 -15.31 -5.95
N GLU A 222 15.13 -15.86 -5.51
CA GLU A 222 13.79 -15.43 -5.88
C GLU A 222 13.57 -13.97 -5.49
N PHE A 223 14.04 -13.57 -4.31
CA PHE A 223 13.95 -12.19 -3.85
C PHE A 223 14.82 -11.26 -4.69
N LEU A 224 16.08 -11.64 -4.91
CA LEU A 224 17.03 -10.88 -5.74
C LEU A 224 16.54 -10.70 -7.19
N SER A 225 15.86 -11.72 -7.75
CA SER A 225 15.34 -11.67 -9.12
C SER A 225 14.23 -10.65 -9.36
N ARG A 226 13.64 -10.09 -8.28
CA ARG A 226 12.53 -9.13 -8.34
C ARG A 226 12.97 -7.68 -8.22
N PHE A 227 14.28 -7.42 -8.14
CA PHE A 227 14.85 -6.09 -8.23
C PHE A 227 15.18 -5.76 -9.68
N ALA A 228 14.72 -4.59 -10.12
CA ALA A 228 15.00 -4.11 -11.47
C ALA A 228 16.44 -3.58 -11.58
N LEU A 229 16.96 -3.07 -10.47
CA LEU A 229 18.32 -2.55 -10.36
C LEU A 229 18.94 -3.10 -9.07
N HIS A 230 20.12 -3.69 -9.23
CA HIS A 230 20.97 -4.16 -8.15
C HIS A 230 22.34 -3.53 -8.35
N VAL A 231 22.74 -2.65 -7.43
CA VAL A 231 23.96 -1.83 -7.51
C VAL A 231 24.77 -2.00 -6.25
#